data_AF-A0A2A2VHA7-F1
#
_entry.id   AF-A0A2A2VHA7-F1
#
_cell.length_a   1.000
_cell.length_b   1.000
_cell.length_c   1.000
_cell.angle_alpha   90.00
_cell.angle_beta   90.00
_cell.angle_gamma   90.00
#
_symmetry.space_group_name_H-M   'P 1'
#
loop_
_entity.id
_entity.type
_entity.pdbx_description
1 polymer ?
#
loop_
_entity_poly.entity_id
_entity_poly.type
_entity_poly.pdbx_seq_one_letter_code
_entity_poly.pdbx_strand_id
1 'polypeptide(L)'
;MKLKEERKYADPEKAARRIMEHARAFEPIQDGRIYIEKINRPMLDEDKATPAEYWAGLQHAIGQGWLEYHESGTFVRMLQPGKDLFA
;
A
#
# COMPACT_ATOMS: atom_id res chain seq x y z
N MET A 1 -21.38 26.48 -0.93
CA MET A 1 -20.71 25.23 -1.37
C MET A 1 -19.96 24.66 -0.18
N LYS A 2 -20.23 23.42 0.23
CA LYS A 2 -19.30 22.71 1.12
C LYS A 2 -18.09 22.36 0.28
N LEU A 3 -16.88 22.80 0.66
CA LEU A 3 -15.67 22.16 0.13
C LEU A 3 -15.80 20.67 0.46
N LYS A 4 -15.83 19.80 -0.56
CA LYS A 4 -15.52 18.39 -0.35
C LYS A 4 -14.13 18.40 0.28
N GLU A 5 -14.00 17.88 1.49
CA GLU A 5 -12.67 17.62 2.05
C GLU A 5 -11.86 16.89 0.99
N GLU A 6 -10.66 17.39 0.69
CA GLU A 6 -9.77 16.75 -0.26
C GLU A 6 -9.56 15.31 0.22
N ARG A 7 -9.95 14.35 -0.61
CA ARG A 7 -9.81 12.93 -0.25
C ARG A 7 -8.33 12.62 -0.11
N LYS A 8 -7.93 12.24 1.10
CA LYS A 8 -6.53 12.04 1.53
C LYS A 8 -5.72 11.16 0.57
N TYR A 9 -6.37 10.17 -0.06
CA TYR A 9 -5.73 9.17 -0.92
C TYR A 9 -6.22 9.20 -2.37
N ALA A 10 -6.83 10.31 -2.82
CA ALA A 10 -7.17 10.48 -4.24
C ALA A 10 -5.93 10.56 -5.15
N ASP A 11 -4.78 10.93 -4.58
CA ASP A 11 -3.46 10.84 -5.22
C ASP A 11 -2.89 9.43 -5.03
N PRO A 12 -2.68 8.66 -6.13
CA PRO A 12 -2.15 7.30 -6.06
C PRO A 12 -0.76 7.21 -5.43
N GLU A 13 0.10 8.22 -5.55
CA GLU A 13 1.42 8.17 -4.91
C GLU A 13 1.27 8.30 -3.38
N LYS A 14 0.39 9.19 -2.90
CA LYS A 14 0.10 9.30 -1.46
C LYS A 14 -0.46 8.00 -0.89
N ALA A 15 -1.37 7.35 -1.64
CA ALA A 15 -1.90 6.04 -1.28
C ALA A 15 -0.80 4.97 -1.28
N ALA A 16 0.07 4.96 -2.29
CA ALA A 16 1.21 4.03 -2.39
C ALA A 16 2.19 4.19 -1.22
N ARG A 17 2.57 5.43 -0.86
CA ARG A 17 3.45 5.68 0.29
C ARG A 17 2.86 5.15 1.58
N ARG A 18 1.56 5.36 1.80
CA ARG A 18 0.86 4.81 2.97
C ARG A 18 0.80 3.28 2.96
N ILE A 19 0.60 2.67 1.81
CA ILE A 19 0.72 1.20 1.63
C ILE A 19 2.11 0.71 2.04
N MET A 20 3.17 1.39 1.62
CA MET A 20 4.54 1.04 2.00
C MET A 20 4.80 1.20 3.51
N GLU A 21 4.18 2.19 4.16
CA GLU A 21 4.23 2.36 5.62
C GLU A 21 3.56 1.19 6.37
N HIS A 22 2.41 0.71 5.90
CA HIS A 22 1.77 -0.48 6.47
C HIS A 22 2.57 -1.75 6.19
N ALA A 23 3.13 -1.88 4.99
CA ALA A 23 3.96 -3.02 4.63
C ALA A 23 5.21 -3.13 5.52
N ARG A 24 5.93 -2.03 5.76
CA ARG A 24 7.14 -2.03 6.61
C ARG A 24 6.85 -2.29 8.10
N ALA A 25 5.62 -2.03 8.55
CA ALA A 25 5.25 -2.20 9.94
C ALA A 25 5.06 -3.68 10.33
N PHE A 26 5.00 -4.57 9.35
CA PHE A 26 4.84 -6.00 9.56
C PHE A 26 6.16 -6.73 9.29
N GLU A 27 6.60 -7.57 10.24
CA GLU A 27 7.74 -8.45 10.04
C GLU A 27 7.39 -9.48 8.94
N PRO A 28 8.11 -9.51 7.81
CA PRO A 28 7.81 -10.45 6.74
C PRO A 28 7.93 -11.90 7.21
N ILE A 29 7.09 -12.77 6.65
CA ILE A 29 7.21 -14.22 6.85
C ILE A 29 8.21 -14.80 5.84
N GLN A 30 8.17 -16.12 5.64
CA GLN A 30 9.03 -16.86 4.73
C GLN A 30 9.20 -16.16 3.37
N ASP A 31 10.46 -16.07 2.92
CA ASP A 31 10.86 -15.45 1.65
C ASP A 31 10.45 -13.97 1.50
N GLY A 32 10.33 -13.25 2.63
CA GLY A 32 10.01 -11.82 2.62
C GLY A 32 8.54 -11.51 2.30
N ARG A 33 7.65 -12.50 2.33
CA ARG A 33 6.23 -12.32 2.03
C ARG A 33 5.51 -11.60 3.17
N ILE A 34 4.54 -10.77 2.82
CA ILE A 34 3.65 -10.07 3.73
C ILE A 34 2.21 -10.40 3.32
N TYR A 35 1.36 -10.80 4.25
CA TYR A 35 -0.06 -10.99 3.94
C TYR A 35 -0.68 -9.66 3.55
N ILE A 36 -1.34 -9.61 2.39
CA ILE A 36 -1.94 -8.38 1.87
C ILE A 36 -2.98 -7.78 2.81
N GLU A 37 -3.60 -8.61 3.66
CA GLU A 37 -4.57 -8.15 4.66
C GLU A 37 -3.97 -7.19 5.69
N LYS A 38 -2.65 -7.30 5.94
CA LYS A 38 -1.91 -6.39 6.83
C LYS A 38 -1.78 -4.98 6.26
N ILE A 39 -2.11 -4.81 4.98
CA ILE A 39 -2.09 -3.54 4.27
C ILE A 39 -3.51 -3.10 3.95
N ASN A 40 -4.32 -3.97 3.34
CA ASN A 40 -5.65 -3.59 2.86
C ASN A 40 -6.58 -3.20 4.02
N ARG A 41 -6.49 -3.88 5.17
CA ARG A 41 -7.40 -3.66 6.28
C ARG A 41 -7.11 -2.33 6.97
N PRO A 42 -5.87 -1.99 7.34
CA PRO A 42 -5.57 -0.65 7.85
C PRO A 42 -5.90 0.47 6.85
N MET A 43 -5.67 0.26 5.54
CA MET A 43 -6.03 1.25 4.52
C MET A 43 -7.53 1.57 4.51
N LEU A 44 -8.38 0.54 4.57
CA LEU A 44 -9.84 0.71 4.49
C LEU A 44 -10.47 1.07 5.85
N ASP A 45 -10.10 0.36 6.91
CA ASP A 45 -10.74 0.44 8.22
C ASP A 45 -10.21 1.62 9.04
N GLU A 46 -8.91 1.87 9.02
CA GLU A 46 -8.27 2.89 9.89
C GLU A 46 -8.06 4.20 9.13
N ASP A 47 -7.43 4.12 7.96
CA ASP A 47 -7.09 5.27 7.15
C ASP A 47 -8.27 5.83 6.34
N LYS A 48 -9.38 5.07 6.26
CA LYS A 48 -10.60 5.42 5.53
C LYS A 48 -10.40 5.68 4.04
N ALA A 49 -9.40 5.03 3.43
CA ALA A 49 -9.29 4.99 1.98
C ALA A 49 -10.47 4.22 1.39
N THR A 50 -10.91 4.61 0.20
CA THR A 50 -11.88 3.81 -0.55
C THR A 50 -11.17 2.61 -1.21
N PRO A 51 -11.90 1.54 -1.58
CA PRO A 51 -11.31 0.43 -2.32
C PRO A 51 -10.61 0.85 -3.63
N ALA A 52 -11.15 1.85 -4.32
CA ALA A 52 -10.56 2.39 -5.55
C ALA A 52 -9.22 3.12 -5.28
N GLU A 53 -9.15 3.90 -4.21
CA GLU A 53 -7.92 4.60 -3.81
C GLU A 53 -6.84 3.63 -3.34
N TYR A 54 -7.21 2.61 -2.54
CA TYR A 54 -6.31 1.53 -2.18
C TYR A 54 -5.75 0.82 -3.43
N TRP A 55 -6.62 0.44 -4.37
CA TRP A 55 -6.18 -0.25 -5.58
C TRP A 55 -5.29 0.63 -6.45
N ALA A 56 -5.62 1.91 -6.61
CA ALA A 56 -4.79 2.86 -7.36
C ALA A 56 -3.40 3.02 -6.72
N GLY A 57 -3.33 3.13 -5.39
CA GLY A 57 -2.07 3.16 -4.66
C GLY A 57 -1.26 1.88 -4.79
N LEU A 58 -1.92 0.72 -4.73
CA LEU A 58 -1.27 -0.58 -4.88
C LEU A 58 -0.65 -0.72 -6.29
N GLN A 59 -1.42 -0.39 -7.33
CA GLN A 59 -0.93 -0.40 -8.71
C GLN A 59 0.22 0.59 -8.92
N HIS A 60 0.16 1.77 -8.28
CA HIS A 60 1.25 2.74 -8.33
C HIS A 60 2.52 2.17 -7.66
N ALA A 61 2.43 1.59 -6.46
CA ALA A 61 3.57 0.97 -5.77
C ALA A 61 4.21 -0.16 -6.59
N ILE A 62 3.40 -0.98 -7.27
CA ILE A 62 3.87 -2.02 -8.20
C ILE A 62 4.59 -1.38 -9.40
N GLY A 63 3.98 -0.37 -10.02
CA GLY A 63 4.54 0.33 -11.17
C GLY A 63 5.87 1.03 -10.89
N GLN A 64 6.08 1.49 -9.65
CA GLN A 64 7.35 2.07 -9.20
C GLN A 64 8.40 1.01 -8.80
N GLY A 65 8.06 -0.27 -8.82
CA GLY A 65 8.94 -1.35 -8.35
C GLY A 65 9.19 -1.29 -6.85
N TRP A 66 8.29 -0.69 -6.07
CA TRP A 66 8.39 -0.65 -4.60
C TRP A 66 7.85 -1.93 -3.95
N LEU A 67 6.84 -2.52 -4.59
CA LEU A 67 6.10 -3.66 -4.07
C LEU A 67 5.86 -4.67 -5.19
N GLU A 68 6.11 -5.94 -4.91
CA GLU A 68 5.71 -7.05 -5.77
C GLU A 68 4.39 -7.64 -5.27
N TYR A 69 3.45 -7.85 -6.19
CA TYR A 69 2.16 -8.50 -5.90
C TYR A 69 2.20 -9.96 -6.33
N HIS A 70 1.96 -10.87 -5.40
CA HIS A 70 1.95 -12.30 -5.69
C HIS A 70 0.69 -12.70 -6.46
N GLU A 71 0.80 -13.60 -7.44
CA GLU A 71 -0.31 -14.02 -8.31
C GLU A 71 -1.52 -14.59 -7.55
N SER A 72 -1.29 -15.18 -6.38
CA SER A 72 -2.37 -15.70 -5.52
C SER A 72 -3.27 -14.61 -4.93
N GLY A 73 -2.83 -13.35 -4.99
CA GLY A 73 -3.48 -12.21 -4.34
C GLY A 73 -3.43 -12.23 -2.82
N THR A 74 -2.74 -13.18 -2.21
CA THR A 74 -2.63 -13.33 -0.75
C THR A 74 -1.44 -12.56 -0.18
N PHE A 75 -0.40 -12.40 -0.98
CA PHE A 75 0.89 -11.90 -0.52
C PHE A 75 1.39 -10.74 -1.36
N VAL A 76 2.18 -9.90 -0.71
CA VAL A 76 3.05 -8.92 -1.36
C VAL A 76 4.46 -9.05 -0.80
N ARG A 77 5.45 -8.45 -1.47
CA ARG A 77 6.82 -8.37 -0.99
C ARG A 77 7.38 -6.98 -1.25
N MET A 78 7.97 -6.36 -0.23
CA MET A 78 8.69 -5.10 -0.41
C MET A 78 9.98 -5.34 -1.19
N LEU A 79 10.15 -4.61 -2.29
CA LEU A 79 11.36 -4.61 -3.09
C LEU A 79 12.34 -3.56 -2.56
N GLN A 80 13.61 -3.65 -2.97
CA GLN A 80 14.64 -2.74 -2.49
C GLN A 80 14.28 -1.26 -2.69
N PRO A 81 13.80 -0.81 -3.88
CA PRO A 81 13.40 0.58 -4.07
C PRO A 81 12.30 1.05 -3.09
N GLY A 82 11.41 0.13 -2.68
CA GLY A 82 10.37 0.43 -1.69
C GLY A 82 10.90 0.51 -0.26
N LYS A 83 11.96 -0.24 0.07
CA LYS A 83 12.66 -0.13 1.36
C LYS A 83 13.45 1.17 1.45
N ASP A 84 14.05 1.60 0.35
CA ASP A 84 14.86 2.82 0.26
C ASP A 84 14.05 4.10 0.49
N LEU A 85 12.71 4.04 0.40
CA LEU A 85 11.83 5.15 0.80
C LEU A 85 11.94 5.51 2.30
N PHE A 86 12.53 4.64 3.11
CA PHE A 86 12.59 4.77 4.57
C PHE A 86 14.01 4.68 5.14
N ALA A 87 15.02 4.69 4.28
CA ALA A 87 16.44 4.65 4.65
C ALA A 87 16.97 6.02 5.11
#